data_AF-A0A8J2VQA3-F1
#
_entry.id   AF-A0A8J2VQA3-F1
#
_cell.length_a   1.000
_cell.length_b   1.000
_cell.length_c   1.000
_cell.angle_alpha   90.00
_cell.angle_beta   90.00
_cell.angle_gamma   90.00
#
_symmetry.space_group_name_H-M   'P 1'
#
loop_
_entity.id
_entity.type
_entity.pdbx_description
1 polymer ?
#
loop_
_entity_poly.entity_id
_entity_poly.type
_entity_poly.pdbx_seq_one_letter_code
_entity_poly.pdbx_strand_id
1 'polypeptide(L)'
;MAEDKKCGQLNLDEEILAPYTHLIQIRGKQLREQLVRSFNHWLKVPDIQLKNAIDTMTMLHNASLLLDDVQDNSLTRRGLPSAHCVYGVALALNASAQISMKAILKASELVPSREGAEIMAKLFIDALTGQGYEIYWRDNCVCPDEKIYLKMLTLKTGTMLLVGVKLIQLFSENKTKYDDFVMKLGLYLQLRDDYCNMGHEKDLEEMPGEEDVNADKDGYILEDITEGKFTLPAIYAMKTPEGPQVLSIMRQHTRDLELKKYCLSLLEKSGGMQYTRDLLMKMDKEVRAELATLGGNPVLEKVLDGLMGWKSEK
;
A
#
# COMPACT_ATOMS: atom_id res chain seq x y z
N MET A 1 -51.07 -22.57 18.86
CA MET A 1 -49.80 -22.20 19.53
C MET A 1 -48.69 -22.41 18.53
N ALA A 2 -48.35 -21.35 17.81
CA ALA A 2 -47.21 -21.35 16.91
C ALA A 2 -45.96 -21.09 17.75
N GLU A 3 -44.98 -21.98 17.66
CA GLU A 3 -43.68 -21.81 18.30
C GLU A 3 -42.94 -20.67 17.59
N ASP A 4 -42.70 -19.60 18.36
CA ASP A 4 -41.76 -18.54 18.00
C ASP A 4 -40.38 -19.16 17.74
N LYS A 5 -39.99 -19.21 16.46
CA LYS A 5 -38.59 -19.35 16.07
C LYS A 5 -37.84 -18.15 16.66
N LYS A 6 -37.08 -18.37 17.74
CA LYS A 6 -36.06 -17.43 18.21
C LYS A 6 -35.12 -17.13 17.04
N CYS A 7 -35.29 -15.96 16.43
CA CYS A 7 -34.28 -15.34 15.59
C CYS A 7 -33.00 -15.28 16.43
N GLY A 8 -31.94 -15.96 16.00
CA GLY A 8 -30.64 -15.89 16.68
C GLY A 8 -30.25 -14.42 16.82
N GLN A 9 -29.91 -13.98 18.03
CA GLN A 9 -29.45 -12.61 18.25
C GLN A 9 -28.25 -12.34 17.35
N LEU A 10 -28.44 -11.49 16.34
CA LEU A 10 -27.36 -10.95 15.51
C LEU A 10 -26.32 -10.32 16.44
N ASN A 11 -25.07 -10.77 16.35
CA ASN A 11 -23.97 -10.10 17.02
C ASN A 11 -23.61 -8.85 16.21
N LEU A 12 -24.25 -7.73 16.55
CA LEU A 12 -24.11 -6.49 15.79
C LEU A 12 -22.66 -6.00 15.71
N ASP A 13 -21.84 -6.28 16.74
CA ASP A 13 -20.42 -5.89 16.76
C ASP A 13 -19.59 -6.64 15.70
N GLU A 14 -19.96 -7.89 15.38
CA GLU A 14 -19.35 -8.67 14.30
C GLU A 14 -19.83 -8.19 12.94
N GLU A 15 -21.14 -7.95 12.80
CA GLU A 15 -21.76 -7.51 11.54
C GLU A 15 -21.21 -6.16 11.06
N ILE A 16 -21.03 -5.18 11.96
CA ILE A 16 -20.50 -3.87 11.57
C ILE A 16 -19.03 -3.90 11.16
N LEU A 17 -18.31 -4.97 11.52
CA LEU A 17 -16.91 -5.20 11.14
C LEU A 17 -16.75 -6.24 10.03
N ALA A 18 -17.85 -6.75 9.47
CA ALA A 18 -17.84 -7.68 8.35
C ALA A 18 -16.99 -7.20 7.14
N PRO A 19 -16.98 -5.90 6.77
CA PRO A 19 -16.08 -5.42 5.72
C PRO A 19 -14.60 -5.65 6.02
N TYR A 20 -14.18 -5.44 7.28
CA TYR A 20 -12.80 -5.66 7.71
C TYR A 20 -12.46 -7.14 7.78
N THR A 21 -13.36 -7.96 8.33
CA THR A 21 -13.13 -9.41 8.40
C THR A 21 -13.05 -10.02 7.00
N HIS A 22 -13.88 -9.55 6.05
CA HIS A 22 -13.82 -9.92 4.63
C HIS A 22 -12.45 -9.63 4.00
N LEU A 23 -11.92 -8.42 4.18
CA LEU A 23 -10.62 -8.03 3.65
C LEU A 23 -9.47 -8.92 4.15
N ILE A 24 -9.50 -9.29 5.43
CA ILE A 24 -8.40 -10.07 6.05
C ILE A 24 -8.53 -11.58 5.86
N GLN A 25 -9.56 -12.07 5.16
CA GLN A 25 -9.71 -13.49 4.83
C GLN A 25 -8.55 -13.98 3.96
N ILE A 26 -8.16 -13.15 2.98
CA ILE A 26 -7.00 -13.40 2.13
C ILE A 26 -5.85 -12.52 2.57
N ARG A 27 -4.75 -13.17 2.93
CA ARG A 27 -3.50 -12.48 3.22
C ARG A 27 -2.80 -12.17 1.91
N GLY A 28 -2.40 -10.91 1.74
CA GLY A 28 -1.44 -10.55 0.70
C GLY A 28 -0.05 -11.12 1.02
N LYS A 29 0.96 -10.69 0.26
CA LYS A 29 2.35 -11.15 0.44
C LYS A 29 3.00 -10.76 1.78
N GLN A 30 2.32 -9.95 2.61
CA GLN A 30 2.79 -9.50 3.93
C GLN A 30 4.17 -8.82 3.85
N LEU A 31 4.47 -8.15 2.73
CA LEU A 31 5.76 -7.55 2.45
C LEU A 31 6.11 -6.46 3.47
N ARG A 32 5.19 -5.52 3.72
CA ARG A 32 5.33 -4.48 4.77
C ARG A 32 5.66 -5.08 6.14
N GLU A 33 5.01 -6.17 6.52
CA GLU A 33 5.29 -6.85 7.80
C GLU A 33 6.71 -7.44 7.84
N GLN A 34 7.13 -8.10 6.76
CA GLN A 34 8.48 -8.66 6.66
C GLN A 34 9.55 -7.55 6.71
N LEU A 35 9.32 -6.44 6.00
CA LEU A 35 10.20 -5.27 6.00
C LEU A 35 10.30 -4.66 7.39
N VAL A 36 9.19 -4.32 8.04
CA VAL A 36 9.18 -3.73 9.38
C VAL A 36 9.80 -4.69 10.40
N ARG A 37 9.48 -5.99 10.33
CA ARG A 37 10.06 -7.02 11.20
C ARG A 37 11.58 -7.11 11.05
N SER A 38 12.12 -6.92 9.84
CA SER A 38 13.56 -6.98 9.58
C SER A 38 14.35 -5.93 10.37
N PHE A 39 13.75 -4.80 10.74
CA PHE A 39 14.38 -3.79 11.60
C PHE A 39 14.67 -4.34 13.01
N ASN A 40 14.01 -5.41 13.45
CA ASN A 40 14.34 -6.05 14.72
C ASN A 40 15.76 -6.66 14.73
N HIS A 41 16.37 -6.86 13.55
CA HIS A 41 17.80 -7.17 13.46
C HIS A 41 18.65 -6.11 14.15
N TRP A 42 18.30 -4.82 14.04
CA TRP A 42 18.99 -3.73 14.73
C TRP A 42 18.35 -3.32 16.06
N LEU A 43 17.03 -3.40 16.15
CA LEU A 43 16.28 -2.90 17.32
C LEU A 43 16.24 -3.89 18.50
N LYS A 44 16.46 -5.19 18.27
CA LYS A 44 16.64 -6.20 19.33
C LYS A 44 15.56 -6.19 20.43
N VAL A 45 14.31 -5.95 20.07
CA VAL A 45 13.19 -5.99 21.02
C VAL A 45 12.67 -7.42 21.22
N PRO A 46 12.05 -7.74 22.36
CA PRO A 46 11.50 -9.08 22.59
C PRO A 46 10.28 -9.36 21.71
N ASP A 47 10.04 -10.64 21.42
CA ASP A 47 9.07 -11.09 20.40
C ASP A 47 7.63 -10.63 20.67
N ILE A 48 7.24 -10.54 21.94
CA ILE A 48 5.89 -10.10 22.32
C ILE A 48 5.67 -8.63 21.93
N GLN A 49 6.63 -7.75 22.25
CA GLN A 49 6.59 -6.33 21.91
C GLN A 49 6.67 -6.13 20.41
N LEU A 50 7.56 -6.88 19.72
CA LEU A 50 7.65 -6.87 18.26
C LEU A 50 6.31 -7.22 17.61
N LYS A 51 5.69 -8.32 18.05
CA LYS A 51 4.41 -8.78 17.52
C LYS A 51 3.32 -7.73 17.76
N ASN A 52 3.23 -7.18 18.96
CA ASN A 52 2.22 -6.16 19.27
C ASN A 52 2.39 -4.90 18.41
N ALA A 53 3.62 -4.43 18.18
CA ALA A 53 3.89 -3.30 17.30
C ALA A 53 3.47 -3.58 15.85
N ILE A 54 3.87 -4.74 15.30
CA ILE A 54 3.51 -5.15 13.93
C ILE A 54 2.00 -5.31 13.78
N ASP A 55 1.33 -6.04 14.68
CA ASP A 55 -0.12 -6.26 14.62
C ASP A 55 -0.90 -4.93 14.65
N THR A 56 -0.40 -3.94 15.40
CA THR A 56 -1.03 -2.62 15.49
C THR A 56 -0.86 -1.83 14.20
N MET A 57 0.32 -1.89 13.57
CA MET A 57 0.57 -1.27 12.26
C MET A 57 -0.23 -1.95 11.14
N THR A 58 -0.26 -3.29 11.11
CA THR A 58 -1.06 -4.08 10.15
C THR A 58 -2.55 -3.76 10.26
N MET A 59 -3.07 -3.60 11.47
CA MET A 59 -4.48 -3.23 11.69
C MET A 59 -4.82 -1.88 11.05
N LEU A 60 -3.96 -0.87 11.23
CA LEU A 60 -4.13 0.43 10.59
C LEU A 60 -4.00 0.34 9.06
N HIS A 61 -3.04 -0.44 8.57
CA HIS A 61 -2.85 -0.63 7.13
C HIS A 61 -4.05 -1.31 6.46
N ASN A 62 -4.61 -2.35 7.05
CA ASN A 62 -5.83 -2.98 6.52
C ASN A 62 -7.02 -2.01 6.56
N ALA A 63 -7.11 -1.16 7.59
CA ALA A 63 -8.13 -0.11 7.63
C ALA A 63 -7.97 0.90 6.49
N SER A 64 -6.73 1.30 6.17
CA SER A 64 -6.48 2.21 5.05
C SER A 64 -6.80 1.59 3.70
N LEU A 65 -6.60 0.27 3.52
CA LEU A 65 -6.98 -0.43 2.29
C LEU A 65 -8.49 -0.42 2.05
N LEU A 66 -9.31 -0.60 3.10
CA LEU A 66 -10.77 -0.47 2.98
C LEU A 66 -11.19 0.92 2.49
N LEU A 67 -10.49 1.96 2.95
CA LEU A 67 -10.75 3.34 2.55
C LEU A 67 -10.29 3.59 1.10
N ASP A 68 -9.08 3.15 0.76
CA ASP A 68 -8.47 3.25 -0.57
C ASP A 68 -9.34 2.56 -1.63
N ASP A 69 -9.81 1.32 -1.38
CA ASP A 69 -10.71 0.59 -2.29
C ASP A 69 -11.98 1.38 -2.64
N VAL A 70 -12.54 2.11 -1.66
CA VAL A 70 -13.73 2.96 -1.88
C VAL A 70 -13.36 4.21 -2.68
N GLN A 71 -12.24 4.85 -2.33
CA GLN A 71 -11.78 6.08 -2.97
C GLN A 71 -11.39 5.89 -4.43
N ASP A 72 -10.91 4.69 -4.76
CA ASP A 72 -10.43 4.31 -6.08
C ASP A 72 -11.49 3.56 -6.89
N ASN A 73 -12.63 3.22 -6.27
CA ASN A 73 -13.69 2.39 -6.87
C ASN A 73 -13.15 1.04 -7.40
N SER A 74 -12.16 0.48 -6.69
CA SER A 74 -11.50 -0.77 -7.04
C SER A 74 -12.46 -1.92 -6.82
N LEU A 75 -12.70 -2.75 -7.85
CA LEU A 75 -13.71 -3.81 -7.78
C LEU A 75 -13.22 -5.06 -7.04
N THR A 76 -11.91 -5.25 -6.98
CA THR A 76 -11.30 -6.41 -6.33
C THR A 76 -10.15 -6.00 -5.41
N ARG A 77 -9.97 -6.79 -4.34
CA ARG A 77 -8.83 -6.73 -3.44
C ARG A 77 -8.40 -8.15 -3.08
N ARG A 78 -7.12 -8.47 -3.32
CA ARG A 78 -6.49 -9.78 -3.13
C ARG A 78 -7.27 -10.93 -3.79
N GLY A 79 -7.87 -10.66 -4.94
CA GLY A 79 -8.66 -11.61 -5.71
C GLY A 79 -10.06 -11.91 -5.18
N LEU A 80 -10.53 -11.14 -4.19
CA LEU A 80 -11.93 -11.10 -3.77
C LEU A 80 -12.59 -9.81 -4.25
N PRO A 81 -13.93 -9.77 -4.39
CA PRO A 81 -14.64 -8.50 -4.53
C PRO A 81 -14.29 -7.57 -3.36
N SER A 82 -14.02 -6.29 -3.65
CA SER A 82 -13.73 -5.31 -2.61
C SER A 82 -14.86 -5.22 -1.60
N ALA A 83 -14.54 -4.95 -0.34
CA ALA A 83 -15.53 -5.00 0.74
C ALA A 83 -16.73 -4.08 0.51
N HIS A 84 -16.52 -2.93 -0.13
CA HIS A 84 -17.60 -1.99 -0.45
C HIS A 84 -18.56 -2.50 -1.55
N CYS A 85 -18.10 -3.41 -2.43
CA CYS A 85 -18.95 -4.06 -3.41
C CYS A 85 -19.89 -5.11 -2.77
N VAL A 86 -19.47 -5.69 -1.64
CA VAL A 86 -20.23 -6.74 -0.92
C VAL A 86 -21.15 -6.13 0.14
N TYR A 87 -20.62 -5.22 0.96
CA TYR A 87 -21.28 -4.68 2.15
C TYR A 87 -21.79 -3.25 1.99
N GLY A 88 -21.52 -2.63 0.84
CA GLY A 88 -21.87 -1.25 0.54
C GLY A 88 -20.85 -0.23 1.06
N VAL A 89 -20.80 0.91 0.37
CA VAL A 89 -19.85 2.01 0.62
C VAL A 89 -19.93 2.52 2.06
N ALA A 90 -21.13 2.79 2.56
CA ALA A 90 -21.31 3.39 3.88
C ALA A 90 -20.76 2.52 5.01
N LEU A 91 -21.01 1.21 4.95
CA LEU A 91 -20.55 0.28 5.98
C LEU A 91 -19.04 0.06 5.90
N ALA A 92 -18.48 -0.06 4.69
CA ALA A 92 -17.03 -0.19 4.47
C ALA A 92 -16.25 1.04 5.01
N LEU A 93 -16.74 2.25 4.74
CA LEU A 93 -16.15 3.49 5.26
C LEU A 93 -16.21 3.57 6.79
N ASN A 94 -17.36 3.23 7.38
CA ASN A 94 -17.51 3.24 8.83
C ASN A 94 -16.60 2.20 9.49
N ALA A 95 -16.50 1.00 8.93
CA ALA A 95 -15.60 -0.05 9.42
C ALA A 95 -14.13 0.40 9.34
N SER A 96 -13.70 0.99 8.22
CA SER A 96 -12.37 1.56 8.07
C SER A 96 -12.05 2.61 9.15
N ALA A 97 -12.96 3.57 9.38
CA ALA A 97 -12.78 4.60 10.39
C ALA A 97 -12.69 3.99 11.81
N GLN A 98 -13.59 3.05 12.13
CA GLN A 98 -13.62 2.40 13.43
C GLN A 98 -12.33 1.59 13.71
N ILE A 99 -11.85 0.81 12.74
CA ILE A 99 -10.61 0.04 12.88
C ILE A 99 -9.39 0.97 12.98
N SER A 100 -9.34 2.06 12.21
CA SER A 100 -8.27 3.06 12.31
C SER A 100 -8.17 3.64 13.73
N MET A 101 -9.31 4.01 14.32
CA MET A 101 -9.36 4.50 15.70
C MET A 101 -8.97 3.44 16.73
N LYS A 102 -9.41 2.18 16.54
CA LYS A 102 -9.00 1.07 17.39
C LYS A 102 -7.49 0.78 17.31
N ALA A 103 -6.88 0.93 16.13
CA ALA A 103 -5.44 0.78 15.96
C ALA A 103 -4.66 1.87 16.72
N ILE A 104 -5.10 3.12 16.63
CA ILE A 104 -4.51 4.24 17.38
C ILE A 104 -4.66 4.03 18.90
N LEU A 105 -5.83 3.57 19.35
CA LEU A 105 -6.05 3.23 20.76
C LEU A 105 -5.10 2.12 21.22
N LYS A 106 -5.00 1.03 20.46
CA LYS A 106 -4.07 -0.07 20.74
C LYS A 106 -2.61 0.40 20.78
N ALA A 107 -2.23 1.35 19.92
CA ALA A 107 -0.90 1.97 19.95
C ALA A 107 -0.66 2.77 21.24
N SER A 108 -1.68 3.37 21.85
CA SER A 108 -1.59 4.09 23.14
C SER A 108 -1.32 3.15 24.33
N GLU A 109 -1.70 1.89 24.20
CA GLU A 109 -1.61 0.86 25.25
C GLU A 109 -0.26 0.11 25.22
N LEU A 110 0.63 0.47 24.29
CA LEU A 110 1.96 -0.13 24.14
C LEU A 110 2.92 0.29 25.27
N VAL A 111 2.95 -0.47 26.38
CA VAL A 111 3.83 -0.24 27.54
C VAL A 111 5.30 -0.61 27.24
N PRO A 112 6.29 0.28 27.44
CA PRO A 112 6.29 1.34 28.46
C PRO A 112 5.96 2.77 28.00
N SER A 113 5.69 3.04 26.71
CA SER A 113 5.54 4.42 26.21
C SER A 113 4.12 4.74 25.72
N ARG A 114 3.51 5.81 26.24
CA ARG A 114 2.23 6.35 25.73
C ARG A 114 2.35 7.06 24.37
N GLU A 115 3.57 7.23 23.85
CA GLU A 115 3.87 7.97 22.62
C GLU A 115 3.38 7.26 21.35
N GLY A 116 3.01 5.97 21.44
CA GLY A 116 2.60 5.16 20.29
C GLY A 116 1.40 5.74 19.53
N ALA A 117 0.40 6.27 20.25
CA ALA A 117 -0.75 6.91 19.61
C ALA A 117 -0.40 8.21 18.87
N GLU A 118 0.53 9.02 19.41
CA GLU A 118 0.97 10.23 18.73
C GLU A 118 1.74 9.91 17.45
N ILE A 119 2.65 8.92 17.51
CA ILE A 119 3.40 8.45 16.34
C ILE A 119 2.43 7.99 15.26
N MET A 120 1.49 7.13 15.63
CA MET A 120 0.53 6.56 14.70
C MET A 120 -0.39 7.63 14.11
N ALA A 121 -0.95 8.52 14.93
CA ALA A 121 -1.86 9.56 14.46
C ALA A 121 -1.15 10.56 13.52
N LYS A 122 0.04 11.07 13.89
CA LYS A 122 0.78 12.04 13.06
C LYS A 122 1.14 11.45 11.70
N LEU A 123 1.71 10.25 11.67
CA LEU A 123 2.11 9.60 10.43
C LEU A 123 0.91 9.16 9.59
N PHE A 124 -0.20 8.78 10.20
CA PHE A 124 -1.42 8.45 9.46
C PHE A 124 -2.07 9.69 8.82
N ILE A 125 -2.01 10.86 9.49
CA ILE A 125 -2.40 12.13 8.88
C ILE A 125 -1.54 12.45 7.64
N ASP A 126 -0.23 12.20 7.72
CA ASP A 126 0.66 12.37 6.57
C ASP A 126 0.30 11.40 5.44
N ALA A 127 -0.01 10.13 5.75
CA ALA A 127 -0.48 9.14 4.78
C ALA A 127 -1.78 9.58 4.08
N LEU A 128 -2.77 10.04 4.86
CA LEU A 128 -4.02 10.59 4.33
C LEU A 128 -3.81 11.86 3.51
N THR A 129 -2.81 12.68 3.85
CA THR A 129 -2.43 13.86 3.06
C THR A 129 -1.86 13.45 1.71
N GLY A 130 -0.99 12.44 1.68
CA GLY A 130 -0.49 11.85 0.43
C GLY A 130 -1.62 11.31 -0.43
N GLN A 131 -2.53 10.53 0.16
CA GLN A 131 -3.72 10.01 -0.53
C GLN A 131 -4.59 11.14 -1.10
N GLY A 132 -4.81 12.21 -0.34
CA GLY A 132 -5.58 13.37 -0.81
C GLY A 132 -4.94 14.09 -2.00
N TYR A 133 -3.61 14.16 -2.07
CA TYR A 133 -2.92 14.73 -3.24
C TYR A 133 -3.18 13.90 -4.49
N GLU A 134 -3.05 12.58 -4.39
CA GLU A 134 -3.27 11.66 -5.51
C GLU A 134 -4.71 11.75 -6.02
N ILE A 135 -5.71 11.63 -5.14
CA ILE A 135 -7.13 11.77 -5.48
C ILE A 135 -7.40 13.12 -6.14
N TYR A 136 -6.86 14.22 -5.59
CA TYR A 136 -7.06 15.55 -6.16
C TYR A 136 -6.52 15.63 -7.60
N TRP A 137 -5.31 15.13 -7.84
CA TRP A 137 -4.70 15.13 -9.17
C TRP A 137 -5.52 14.31 -10.17
N ARG A 138 -5.88 13.08 -9.79
CA ARG A 138 -6.70 12.16 -10.58
C ARG A 138 -8.05 12.78 -10.96
N ASP A 139 -8.84 13.18 -9.96
CA ASP A 139 -10.23 13.60 -10.16
C ASP A 139 -10.34 14.98 -10.82
N ASN A 140 -9.34 15.84 -10.65
CA ASN A 140 -9.27 17.15 -11.33
C ASN A 140 -8.42 17.12 -12.61
N CYS A 141 -7.90 15.95 -12.98
CA CYS A 141 -7.03 15.76 -14.14
C CYS A 141 -5.83 16.71 -14.19
N VAL A 142 -5.22 16.97 -13.03
CA VAL A 142 -4.05 17.84 -12.88
C VAL A 142 -2.82 16.95 -12.75
N CYS A 143 -2.03 16.85 -13.83
CA CYS A 143 -0.76 16.13 -13.77
C CYS A 143 0.21 16.83 -12.80
N PRO A 144 0.74 16.14 -11.78
CA PRO A 144 1.69 16.74 -10.85
C PRO A 144 3.09 16.90 -11.45
N ASP A 145 3.88 17.79 -10.86
CA ASP A 145 5.33 17.76 -11.02
C ASP A 145 5.90 16.49 -10.39
N GLU A 146 6.88 15.88 -11.07
CA GLU A 146 7.53 14.65 -10.63
C GLU A 146 8.07 14.71 -9.20
N LYS A 147 8.70 15.83 -8.82
CA LYS A 147 9.22 16.03 -7.45
C LYS A 147 8.10 15.98 -6.40
N ILE A 148 6.93 16.53 -6.72
CA ILE A 148 5.77 16.55 -5.82
C ILE A 148 5.13 15.16 -5.77
N TYR A 149 5.05 14.46 -6.90
CA TYR A 149 4.63 13.07 -6.96
C TYR A 149 5.50 12.16 -6.09
N LEU A 150 6.83 12.23 -6.21
CA LEU A 150 7.74 11.43 -5.37
C LEU A 150 7.58 11.76 -3.87
N LYS A 151 7.31 13.03 -3.53
CA LYS A 151 6.97 13.41 -2.16
C LYS A 151 5.65 12.78 -1.71
N MET A 152 4.63 12.75 -2.57
CA MET A 152 3.34 12.10 -2.29
C MET A 152 3.52 10.61 -1.99
N LEU A 153 4.30 9.88 -2.81
CA LEU A 153 4.57 8.45 -2.57
C LEU A 153 5.21 8.21 -1.20
N THR A 154 6.15 9.09 -0.83
CA THR A 154 6.83 9.07 0.47
C THR A 154 5.82 9.29 1.62
N LEU A 155 4.88 10.22 1.45
CA LEU A 155 3.81 10.47 2.42
C LEU A 155 2.86 9.28 2.53
N LYS A 156 2.37 8.71 1.43
CA LYS A 156 1.39 7.60 1.43
C LYS A 156 1.96 6.31 2.04
N THR A 157 3.15 5.88 1.58
CA THR A 157 3.67 4.53 1.90
C THR A 157 4.86 4.57 2.87
N GLY A 158 5.74 5.57 2.76
CA GLY A 158 6.89 5.71 3.66
C GLY A 158 6.48 5.93 5.11
N THR A 159 5.48 6.78 5.36
CA THR A 159 5.00 7.07 6.71
C THR A 159 4.37 5.84 7.37
N MET A 160 3.65 5.01 6.62
CA MET A 160 3.06 3.76 7.11
C MET A 160 4.12 2.73 7.52
N LEU A 161 5.20 2.58 6.76
CA LEU A 161 6.35 1.78 7.19
C LEU A 161 7.02 2.37 8.44
N LEU A 162 7.14 3.70 8.48
CA LEU A 162 7.76 4.42 9.59
C LEU A 162 6.96 4.27 10.88
N VAL A 163 5.63 4.17 10.82
CA VAL A 163 4.80 3.80 11.98
C VAL A 163 5.30 2.50 12.58
N GLY A 164 5.44 1.44 11.76
CA GLY A 164 5.90 0.14 12.23
C GLY A 164 7.26 0.18 12.91
N VAL A 165 8.25 0.82 12.26
CA VAL A 165 9.62 0.92 12.79
C VAL A 165 9.66 1.75 14.08
N LYS A 166 8.96 2.89 14.13
CA LYS A 166 8.92 3.74 15.33
C LYS A 166 8.21 3.05 16.49
N LEU A 167 7.13 2.29 16.24
CA LEU A 167 6.46 1.52 17.29
C LEU A 167 7.38 0.45 17.88
N ILE A 168 8.16 -0.25 17.05
CA ILE A 168 9.18 -1.20 17.55
C ILE A 168 10.24 -0.45 18.38
N GLN A 169 10.70 0.71 17.90
CA GLN A 169 11.75 1.50 18.54
C GLN A 169 11.37 2.03 19.94
N LEU A 170 10.07 2.11 20.28
CA LEU A 170 9.59 2.41 21.64
C LEU A 170 10.13 1.42 22.68
N PHE A 171 10.33 0.15 22.29
CA PHE A 171 10.77 -0.92 23.18
C PHE A 171 12.26 -1.23 23.04
N SER A 172 12.98 -0.52 22.17
CA SER A 172 14.39 -0.75 21.89
C SER A 172 15.29 0.18 22.68
N GLU A 173 16.46 -0.31 23.09
CA GLU A 173 17.55 0.56 23.57
C GLU A 173 18.26 1.28 22.41
N ASN A 174 18.17 0.75 21.19
CA ASN A 174 18.71 1.38 19.99
C ASN A 174 17.82 2.56 19.58
N LYS A 175 18.38 3.78 19.66
CA LYS A 175 17.70 5.04 19.28
C LYS A 175 18.22 5.64 17.98
N THR A 176 18.88 4.83 17.14
CA THR A 176 19.28 5.24 15.78
C THR A 176 18.07 5.79 15.03
N LYS A 177 18.27 6.87 14.29
CA LYS A 177 17.20 7.49 13.48
C LYS A 177 17.14 6.78 12.13
N TYR A 178 16.20 5.86 11.98
CA TYR A 178 15.95 5.15 10.73
C TYR A 178 14.98 5.89 9.80
N ASP A 179 14.42 7.01 10.24
CA ASP A 179 13.36 7.76 9.54
C ASP A 179 13.66 7.97 8.06
N ASP A 180 14.79 8.60 7.71
CA ASP A 180 15.13 8.90 6.31
C ASP A 180 15.28 7.64 5.45
N PHE A 181 15.89 6.60 6.01
CA PHE A 181 16.06 5.31 5.34
C PHE A 181 14.71 4.62 5.10
N VAL A 182 13.83 4.61 6.11
CA VAL A 182 12.48 4.02 6.00
C VAL A 182 11.62 4.78 5.00
N MET A 183 11.71 6.12 5.00
CA MET A 183 10.99 6.96 4.03
C MET A 183 11.48 6.70 2.60
N LYS A 184 12.79 6.54 2.40
CA LYS A 184 13.37 6.15 1.11
C LYS A 184 12.93 4.74 0.67
N LEU A 185 12.87 3.79 1.60
CA LEU A 185 12.38 2.45 1.35
C LEU A 185 10.90 2.47 0.92
N GLY A 186 10.06 3.25 1.60
CA GLY A 186 8.65 3.39 1.23
C GLY A 186 8.44 4.05 -0.13
N LEU A 187 9.25 5.06 -0.48
CA LEU A 187 9.27 5.62 -1.83
C LEU A 187 9.62 4.56 -2.88
N TYR A 188 10.65 3.75 -2.61
CA TYR A 188 11.06 2.68 -3.52
C TYR A 188 9.95 1.65 -3.71
N LEU A 189 9.30 1.22 -2.62
CA LEU A 189 8.20 0.26 -2.69
C LEU A 189 7.02 0.77 -3.48
N GLN A 190 6.59 2.01 -3.24
CA GLN A 190 5.42 2.53 -3.94
C GLN A 190 5.73 2.75 -5.42
N LEU A 191 6.90 3.29 -5.75
CA LEU A 191 7.30 3.44 -7.15
C LEU A 191 7.37 2.08 -7.87
N ARG A 192 7.82 1.04 -7.16
CA ARG A 192 7.85 -0.34 -7.68
C ARG A 192 6.43 -0.85 -7.90
N ASP A 193 5.52 -0.62 -6.97
CA ASP A 193 4.12 -1.05 -7.07
C ASP A 193 3.43 -0.40 -8.28
N ASP A 194 3.58 0.93 -8.45
CA ASP A 194 3.09 1.67 -9.61
C ASP A 194 3.68 1.14 -10.93
N TYR A 195 4.98 0.76 -10.96
CA TYR A 195 5.60 0.14 -12.13
C TYR A 195 5.05 -1.27 -12.40
N CYS A 196 4.88 -2.07 -11.35
CA CYS A 196 4.37 -3.43 -11.48
C CYS A 196 2.91 -3.48 -11.92
N ASN A 197 2.11 -2.46 -11.58
CA ASN A 197 0.73 -2.33 -12.05
C ASN A 197 0.67 -2.22 -13.58
N MET A 198 1.75 -1.77 -14.22
CA MET A 198 1.90 -1.56 -15.67
C MET A 198 2.48 -2.78 -16.41
N GLY A 199 2.03 -4.00 -16.07
CA GLY A 199 2.38 -5.23 -16.79
C GLY A 199 3.32 -6.22 -16.08
N HIS A 200 3.53 -6.05 -14.77
CA HIS A 200 4.19 -7.03 -13.91
C HIS A 200 3.31 -7.37 -12.70
N GLU A 201 2.04 -7.70 -12.93
CA GLU A 201 1.03 -7.72 -11.87
C GLU A 201 1.32 -8.82 -10.84
N LYS A 202 1.96 -9.91 -11.26
CA LYS A 202 2.46 -10.97 -10.36
C LYS A 202 3.43 -10.46 -9.30
N ASP A 203 4.09 -9.33 -9.54
CA ASP A 203 5.06 -8.72 -8.64
C ASP A 203 4.44 -7.66 -7.71
N LEU A 204 3.16 -7.30 -7.87
CA LEU A 204 2.47 -6.35 -6.99
C LEU A 204 2.46 -6.83 -5.53
N GLU A 205 2.49 -5.87 -4.60
CA GLU A 205 2.47 -6.18 -3.16
C GLU A 205 1.14 -6.81 -2.72
N GLU A 206 0.04 -6.28 -3.26
CA GLU A 206 -1.32 -6.67 -2.88
C GLU A 206 -1.84 -7.90 -3.62
N MET A 207 -0.99 -8.57 -4.41
CA MET A 207 -1.37 -9.87 -4.96
C MET A 207 -1.61 -10.87 -3.84
N PRO A 208 -2.62 -11.74 -3.99
CA PRO A 208 -2.80 -12.88 -3.09
C PRO A 208 -1.52 -13.72 -3.05
N GLY A 209 -1.25 -14.35 -1.91
CA GLY A 209 -0.16 -15.33 -1.80
C GLY A 209 -0.31 -16.43 -2.86
N GLU A 210 0.81 -16.96 -3.36
CA GLU A 210 0.76 -18.00 -4.41
C GLU A 210 -0.09 -19.21 -4.00
N GLU A 211 -0.09 -19.53 -2.71
CA GLU A 211 -0.80 -20.64 -2.08
C GLU A 211 -2.32 -20.44 -2.00
N ASP A 212 -2.82 -19.21 -2.20
CA ASP A 212 -4.26 -18.96 -2.15
C ASP A 212 -4.92 -19.35 -3.47
N VAL A 213 -5.67 -20.46 -3.42
CA VAL A 213 -6.37 -21.07 -4.56
C VAL A 213 -7.74 -20.46 -4.82
N ASN A 214 -8.28 -19.69 -3.87
CA ASN A 214 -9.62 -19.10 -3.97
C ASN A 214 -9.60 -17.67 -4.49
N ALA A 215 -8.42 -17.05 -4.54
CA ALA A 215 -8.25 -15.70 -5.06
C ALA A 215 -8.24 -15.68 -6.59
N ASP A 216 -9.06 -14.81 -7.19
CA ASP A 216 -8.95 -14.48 -8.61
C ASP A 216 -7.68 -13.64 -8.86
N LYS A 217 -6.73 -14.22 -9.59
CA LYS A 217 -5.43 -13.58 -9.89
C LYS A 217 -5.46 -12.78 -11.20
N ASP A 218 -6.50 -12.95 -12.02
CA ASP A 218 -6.65 -12.28 -13.31
C ASP A 218 -7.41 -10.94 -13.16
N GLY A 219 -7.96 -10.66 -11.98
CA GLY A 219 -8.64 -9.40 -11.64
C GLY A 219 -7.72 -8.18 -11.47
N TYR A 220 -6.39 -8.37 -11.56
CA TYR A 220 -5.37 -7.33 -11.41
C TYR A 220 -4.64 -7.11 -12.73
N ILE A 221 -5.20 -6.31 -13.63
CA ILE A 221 -4.53 -6.01 -14.90
C ILE A 221 -4.65 -4.51 -15.16
N LEU A 222 -3.55 -3.77 -15.03
CA LEU A 222 -3.48 -2.34 -15.39
C LEU A 222 -4.51 -1.45 -14.66
N GLU A 223 -4.84 -1.76 -13.40
CA GLU A 223 -5.87 -1.05 -12.63
C GLU A 223 -5.59 0.44 -12.44
N ASP A 224 -4.33 0.86 -12.35
CA ASP A 224 -3.98 2.29 -12.25
C ASP A 224 -4.45 3.09 -13.48
N ILE A 225 -4.57 2.44 -14.65
CA ILE A 225 -5.14 3.04 -15.86
C ILE A 225 -6.66 3.20 -15.74
N THR A 226 -7.35 2.22 -15.15
CA THR A 226 -8.80 2.29 -14.88
C THR A 226 -9.10 3.34 -13.82
N GLU A 227 -8.28 3.42 -12.79
CA GLU A 227 -8.41 4.42 -11.74
C GLU A 227 -8.03 5.81 -12.27
N GLY A 228 -7.20 5.89 -13.32
CA GLY A 228 -6.78 7.16 -13.93
C GLY A 228 -5.66 7.84 -13.14
N LYS A 229 -4.88 7.06 -12.37
CA LYS A 229 -3.83 7.56 -11.48
C LYS A 229 -2.63 8.09 -12.25
N PHE A 230 -2.16 9.28 -11.88
CA PHE A 230 -0.92 9.85 -12.42
C PHE A 230 0.31 9.16 -11.81
N THR A 231 0.63 7.95 -12.26
CA THR A 231 1.88 7.25 -11.94
C THR A 231 3.07 7.84 -12.68
N LEU A 232 4.31 7.51 -12.30
CA LEU A 232 5.50 8.07 -12.94
C LEU A 232 5.56 7.85 -14.47
N PRO A 233 5.22 6.67 -15.02
CA PRO A 233 5.14 6.49 -16.47
C PRO A 233 4.16 7.48 -17.13
N ALA A 234 2.98 7.68 -16.53
CA ALA A 234 1.97 8.60 -17.05
C ALA A 234 2.43 10.07 -16.95
N ILE A 235 3.02 10.47 -15.81
CA ILE A 235 3.59 11.81 -15.60
C ILE A 235 4.69 12.09 -16.63
N TYR A 236 5.54 11.10 -16.93
CA TYR A 236 6.56 11.24 -17.97
C TYR A 236 5.92 11.40 -19.35
N ALA A 237 4.93 10.55 -19.69
CA ALA A 237 4.23 10.60 -20.96
C ALA A 237 3.58 11.97 -21.23
N MET A 238 3.09 12.67 -20.19
CA MET A 238 2.54 14.03 -20.33
C MET A 238 3.53 15.06 -20.92
N LYS A 239 4.83 14.78 -20.87
CA LYS A 239 5.89 15.64 -21.42
C LYS A 239 6.25 15.28 -22.88
N THR A 240 5.54 14.33 -23.48
CA THR A 240 5.81 13.75 -24.80
C THR A 240 4.59 13.89 -25.74
N PRO A 241 4.72 13.65 -27.06
CA PRO A 241 3.60 13.68 -27.99
C PRO A 241 2.45 12.71 -27.66
N GLU A 242 2.73 11.62 -26.94
CA GLU A 242 1.74 10.61 -26.51
C GLU A 242 0.82 11.11 -25.38
N GLY A 243 1.26 12.13 -24.62
CA GLY A 243 0.59 12.63 -23.41
C GLY A 243 -0.91 12.92 -23.55
N PRO A 244 -1.35 13.68 -24.57
CA PRO A 244 -2.78 13.97 -24.75
C PRO A 244 -3.65 12.72 -24.92
N GLN A 245 -3.12 11.68 -25.58
CA GLN A 245 -3.85 10.46 -25.82
C GLN A 245 -3.90 9.57 -24.57
N VAL A 246 -2.77 9.44 -23.84
CA VAL A 246 -2.71 8.78 -22.54
C VAL A 246 -3.73 9.41 -21.58
N LEU A 247 -3.72 10.74 -21.47
CA LEU A 247 -4.66 11.48 -20.61
C LEU A 247 -6.11 11.25 -21.02
N SER A 248 -6.38 11.26 -22.33
CA SER A 248 -7.74 11.00 -22.85
C SER A 248 -8.25 9.61 -22.52
N ILE A 249 -7.38 8.59 -22.45
CA ILE A 249 -7.77 7.22 -22.07
C ILE A 249 -8.00 7.14 -20.56
N MET A 250 -7.06 7.63 -19.76
CA MET A 250 -7.15 7.58 -18.29
C MET A 250 -8.41 8.29 -17.76
N ARG A 251 -8.80 9.42 -18.37
CA ARG A 251 -10.04 10.15 -18.04
C ARG A 251 -11.32 9.35 -18.25
N GLN A 252 -11.29 8.30 -19.05
CA GLN A 252 -12.48 7.47 -19.31
C GLN A 252 -12.75 6.48 -18.18
N HIS A 253 -11.79 6.28 -17.26
CA HIS A 253 -11.84 5.22 -16.26
C HIS A 253 -12.22 3.86 -16.86
N THR A 254 -11.63 3.57 -18.03
CA THR A 254 -12.02 2.44 -18.86
C THR A 254 -11.70 1.11 -18.18
N ARG A 255 -12.58 0.14 -18.33
CA ARG A 255 -12.35 -1.27 -17.98
C ARG A 255 -12.11 -2.15 -19.21
N ASP A 256 -12.11 -1.57 -20.40
CA ASP A 256 -11.81 -2.28 -21.64
C ASP A 256 -10.32 -2.64 -21.70
N LEU A 257 -10.03 -3.94 -21.69
CA LEU A 257 -8.66 -4.44 -21.61
C LEU A 257 -7.81 -4.03 -22.83
N GLU A 258 -8.40 -3.98 -24.02
CA GLU A 258 -7.66 -3.60 -25.22
C GLU A 258 -7.29 -2.12 -25.20
N LEU A 259 -8.17 -1.26 -24.70
CA LEU A 259 -7.87 0.15 -24.48
C LEU A 259 -6.81 0.36 -23.39
N LYS A 260 -6.83 -0.45 -22.31
CA LYS A 260 -5.78 -0.43 -21.27
C LYS A 260 -4.42 -0.84 -21.83
N LYS A 261 -4.36 -1.94 -22.59
CA LYS A 261 -3.12 -2.39 -23.28
C LYS A 261 -2.62 -1.35 -24.27
N TYR A 262 -3.53 -0.70 -25.00
CA TYR A 262 -3.15 0.37 -25.91
C TYR A 262 -2.55 1.56 -25.14
N CYS A 263 -3.15 1.97 -24.02
CA CYS A 263 -2.58 2.99 -23.16
C CYS A 263 -1.18 2.61 -22.67
N LEU A 264 -0.97 1.37 -22.22
CA LEU A 264 0.35 0.85 -21.85
C LEU A 264 1.36 1.00 -23.00
N SER A 265 0.98 0.65 -24.23
CA SER A 265 1.87 0.81 -25.39
C SER A 265 2.26 2.26 -25.67
N LEU A 266 1.39 3.23 -25.32
CA LEU A 266 1.71 4.66 -25.40
C LEU A 266 2.68 5.07 -24.28
N LEU A 267 2.52 4.55 -23.07
CA LEU A 267 3.46 4.76 -21.96
C LEU A 267 4.86 4.22 -22.29
N GLU A 268 4.93 3.04 -22.91
CA GLU A 268 6.18 2.47 -23.42
C GLU A 268 6.80 3.33 -24.52
N LYS A 269 6.01 3.71 -25.53
CA LYS A 269 6.45 4.54 -26.66
C LYS A 269 6.97 5.92 -26.20
N SER A 270 6.35 6.49 -25.16
CA SER A 270 6.80 7.76 -24.58
C SER A 270 8.17 7.67 -23.90
N GLY A 271 8.63 6.45 -23.57
CA GLY A 271 9.82 6.21 -22.75
C GLY A 271 9.56 6.25 -21.24
N GLY A 272 8.32 6.51 -20.79
CA GLY A 272 7.96 6.61 -19.38
C GLY A 272 8.18 5.31 -18.59
N MET A 273 7.93 4.16 -19.21
CA MET A 273 8.20 2.85 -18.60
C MET A 273 9.70 2.62 -18.38
N GLN A 274 10.52 2.90 -19.40
CA GLN A 274 11.98 2.77 -19.30
C GLN A 274 12.56 3.74 -18.27
N TYR A 275 12.11 5.00 -18.27
CA TYR A 275 12.53 6.01 -17.29
C TYR A 275 12.25 5.54 -15.84
N THR A 276 11.04 5.02 -15.61
CA THR A 276 10.63 4.51 -14.30
C THR A 276 11.49 3.32 -13.87
N ARG A 277 11.77 2.39 -14.79
CA ARG A 277 12.65 1.24 -14.56
C ARG A 277 14.07 1.67 -14.16
N ASP A 278 14.64 2.64 -14.86
CA ASP A 278 15.98 3.15 -14.59
C ASP A 278 16.05 3.84 -13.23
N LEU A 279 15.03 4.63 -12.88
CA LEU A 279 14.91 5.23 -11.56
C LEU A 279 14.81 4.17 -10.46
N LEU A 280 13.99 3.13 -10.64
CA LEU A 280 13.90 2.01 -9.69
C LEU A 280 15.24 1.29 -9.50
N MET A 281 15.99 1.05 -10.58
CA MET A 281 17.32 0.46 -10.49
C MET A 281 18.31 1.34 -9.74
N LYS A 282 18.24 2.66 -9.93
CA LYS A 282 19.06 3.62 -9.19
C LYS A 282 18.69 3.61 -7.70
N MET A 283 17.40 3.66 -7.39
CA MET A 283 16.91 3.66 -6.01
C MET A 283 17.26 2.36 -5.26
N ASP A 284 17.13 1.19 -5.90
CA ASP A 284 17.55 -0.10 -5.34
C ASP A 284 19.04 -0.07 -4.93
N LYS A 285 19.92 0.47 -5.78
CA LYS A 285 21.35 0.66 -5.44
C LYS A 285 21.55 1.60 -4.26
N GLU A 286 20.82 2.73 -4.23
CA GLU A 286 20.91 3.71 -3.13
C GLU A 286 20.42 3.14 -1.80
N VAL A 287 19.29 2.42 -1.79
CA VAL A 287 18.74 1.74 -0.61
C VAL A 287 19.74 0.70 -0.08
N ARG A 288 20.33 -0.12 -0.96
CA ARG A 288 21.32 -1.13 -0.56
C ARG A 288 22.62 -0.51 -0.06
N ALA A 289 23.08 0.58 -0.68
CA ALA A 289 24.26 1.31 -0.21
C ALA A 289 24.02 1.89 1.19
N GLU A 290 22.87 2.53 1.44
CA GLU A 290 22.54 3.06 2.76
C GLU A 290 22.38 1.95 3.81
N LEU A 291 21.74 0.84 3.45
CA LEU A 291 21.64 -0.35 4.30
C LEU A 291 23.04 -0.84 4.75
N ALA A 292 24.02 -0.87 3.84
CA ALA A 292 25.39 -1.22 4.17
C ALA A 292 26.03 -0.19 5.13
N THR A 293 25.78 1.11 4.95
CA THR A 293 26.28 2.15 5.88
C THR A 293 25.67 2.06 7.27
N LEU A 294 24.45 1.50 7.40
CA LEU A 294 23.79 1.22 8.67
C LEU A 294 24.30 -0.06 9.36
N GLY A 295 25.38 -0.66 8.86
CA GLY A 295 26.00 -1.86 9.43
C GLY A 295 25.49 -3.18 8.86
N GLY A 296 24.69 -3.14 7.78
CA GLY A 296 24.13 -4.32 7.13
C GLY A 296 22.92 -4.90 7.88
N ASN A 297 22.08 -5.62 7.15
CA ASN A 297 20.93 -6.34 7.71
C ASN A 297 20.52 -7.48 6.76
N PRO A 298 21.00 -8.72 7.01
CA PRO A 298 20.76 -9.83 6.10
C PRO A 298 19.28 -10.22 5.97
N VAL A 299 18.46 -9.90 6.99
CA VAL A 299 17.02 -10.13 6.92
C VAL A 299 16.37 -9.16 5.95
N LEU A 300 16.72 -7.87 6.03
CA LEU A 300 16.21 -6.85 5.12
C LEU A 300 16.73 -7.04 3.71
N GLU A 301 18.01 -7.40 3.54
CA GLU A 301 18.60 -7.75 2.24
C GLU A 301 17.81 -8.87 1.54
N LYS A 302 17.47 -9.94 2.27
CA LYS A 302 16.66 -11.03 1.72
C LYS A 302 15.28 -10.56 1.27
N VAL A 303 14.65 -9.64 2.01
CA VAL A 303 13.35 -9.07 1.59
C VAL A 303 13.54 -8.23 0.32
N LEU A 304 14.57 -7.39 0.25
CA LEU A 304 14.89 -6.60 -0.94
C LEU A 304 15.21 -7.49 -2.16
N ASP A 305 15.88 -8.62 -1.97
CA ASP A 305 16.14 -9.60 -3.04
C ASP A 305 14.84 -10.19 -3.60
N GLY A 306 13.87 -10.47 -2.72
CA GLY A 306 12.53 -10.93 -3.11
C GLY A 306 11.73 -9.89 -3.91
N LEU A 307 12.08 -8.61 -3.81
CA LEU A 307 11.42 -7.53 -4.56
C LEU A 307 11.87 -7.42 -6.01
N MET A 308 12.92 -8.14 -6.41
CA MET A 308 13.55 -7.96 -7.71
C MET A 308 12.85 -8.69 -8.86
N GLY A 309 11.72 -9.36 -8.62
CA GLY A 309 10.98 -10.15 -9.63
C GLY A 309 10.64 -9.37 -10.91
N TRP A 310 10.33 -8.08 -10.78
CA TRP A 310 10.04 -7.16 -11.90
C TRP A 310 11.24 -6.92 -12.84
N LYS A 311 12.47 -7.24 -12.43
CA LYS A 311 13.66 -7.11 -13.30
C LYS A 311 13.70 -8.17 -14.41
N SER A 312 12.93 -9.25 -14.27
CA SER A 312 12.88 -10.34 -15.24
C SER A 312 12.26 -9.84 -16.54
N GLU A 313 13.08 -9.61 -17.57
CA GLU A 313 12.58 -9.46 -18.93
C GLU A 313 11.96 -10.81 -19.35
N LYS A 314 10.64 -10.82 -19.55
CA LYS A 314 9.97 -11.84 -20.37
C LYS A 314 9.46 -11.17 -21.62
#